data_AF-A0A838H8N1-F1
#
_entry.id   AF-A0A838H8N1-F1
#
_cell.length_a   1.000
_cell.length_b   1.000
_cell.length_c   1.000
_cell.angle_alpha   90.00
_cell.angle_beta   90.00
_cell.angle_gamma   90.00
#
_symmetry.space_group_name_H-M   'P 1'
#
loop_
_entity.id
_entity.type
_entity.pdbx_description
1 polymer ?
#
loop_
_entity_poly.entity_id
_entity_poly.type
_entity_poly.pdbx_seq_one_letter_code
_entity_poly.pdbx_strand_id
1 'polypeptide(L)' 'MPTALHDTEQYANNRVEAGHGRLKARLRPMRGLKSFRSARILAAAHAFIQNIRRGHYEIPTDGPAQRRLREAFDELVLAI' A
#
# COMPACT_ATOMS: atom_id res chain seq x y z
N MET A 1 -5.16 21.32 21.06
CA MET A 1 -5.59 20.54 19.89
C MET A 1 -4.66 20.90 18.75
N PRO A 2 -3.98 19.95 18.08
CA PRO A 2 -3.15 20.33 16.95
C PRO A 2 -4.06 20.87 15.83
N THR A 3 -3.68 21.99 15.23
CA THR A 3 -4.40 22.61 14.12
C THR A 3 -4.39 21.64 12.94
N ALA A 4 -5.55 21.13 12.53
CA ALA A 4 -5.65 20.29 11.35
C ALA A 4 -5.41 21.17 10.10
N LEU A 5 -4.50 20.74 9.21
CA LEU A 5 -4.32 21.35 7.91
C LEU A 5 -5.53 20.98 7.05
N HIS A 6 -6.38 21.95 6.71
CA HIS A 6 -7.53 21.76 5.84
C HIS A 6 -7.13 22.07 4.40
N ASP A 7 -6.94 21.03 3.60
CA ASP A 7 -6.68 21.13 2.17
C ASP A 7 -7.98 20.86 1.40
N THR A 8 -8.45 21.85 0.64
CA THR A 8 -9.67 21.80 -0.17
C THR A 8 -9.38 21.72 -1.66
N GLU A 9 -8.12 21.53 -2.07
CA GLU A 9 -7.77 21.40 -3.48
C GLU A 9 -8.51 20.22 -4.11
N GLN A 10 -9.03 20.47 -5.31
CA GLN A 10 -9.67 19.43 -6.09
C GLN A 10 -8.66 18.31 -6.37
N TYR A 11 -9.04 17.07 -6.07
CA TYR A 11 -8.20 15.86 -6.23
C TYR A 11 -7.06 15.66 -5.22
N ALA A 12 -6.92 16.49 -4.19
CA ALA A 12 -5.89 16.31 -3.16
C ALA A 12 -5.93 14.91 -2.51
N ASN A 13 -7.11 14.29 -2.42
CA ASN A 13 -7.30 12.96 -1.86
C ASN A 13 -7.08 11.80 -2.86
N ASN A 14 -6.91 12.07 -4.16
CA ASN A 14 -6.87 11.02 -5.19
C ASN A 14 -5.80 9.97 -4.93
N ARG A 15 -4.63 10.37 -4.40
CA ARG A 15 -3.53 9.45 -4.10
C ARG A 15 -3.90 8.43 -3.02
N VAL A 16 -4.62 8.88 -1.99
CA VAL A 16 -5.09 8.02 -0.88
C VAL A 16 -6.27 7.16 -1.35
N GLU A 17 -7.19 7.74 -2.12
CA GLU A 17 -8.39 7.05 -2.60
C GLU A 17 -8.11 6.04 -3.73
N ALA A 18 -7.02 6.21 -4.48
CA ALA A 18 -6.65 5.32 -5.59
C ALA A 18 -6.50 3.84 -5.19
N GLY A 19 -6.24 3.54 -3.91
CA GLY A 19 -6.17 2.18 -3.37
C GLY A 19 -7.38 1.76 -2.52
N HIS A 20 -8.22 2.71 -2.12
CA HIS A 20 -9.23 2.52 -1.06
C HIS A 20 -10.30 1.49 -1.46
N GLY A 21 -10.92 1.64 -2.63
CA GLY A 21 -12.01 0.76 -3.06
C GLY A 21 -11.61 -0.71 -3.16
N ARG A 22 -10.40 -0.99 -3.67
CA ARG A 22 -9.86 -2.35 -3.81
C ARG A 22 -9.49 -2.95 -2.45
N LEU A 23 -8.92 -2.14 -1.55
CA LEU A 23 -8.63 -2.56 -0.19
C LEU A 23 -9.92 -2.89 0.57
N LYS A 24 -10.95 -2.04 0.48
CA LYS A 24 -12.28 -2.29 1.06
C LYS A 24 -12.88 -3.58 0.53
N ALA A 25 -12.86 -3.79 -0.79
CA ALA A 25 -13.38 -5.02 -1.40
C ALA A 25 -12.65 -6.27 -0.87
N ARG A 26 -11.34 -6.20 -0.67
CA ARG A 26 -10.53 -7.31 -0.13
C ARG A 26 -10.82 -7.59 1.35
N LEU A 27 -11.09 -6.54 2.13
CA LEU A 27 -11.38 -6.64 3.57
C LEU A 27 -12.85 -6.99 3.86
N ARG A 28 -13.79 -6.66 2.97
CA ARG A 28 -15.24 -6.88 3.14
C ARG A 28 -15.64 -8.30 3.54
N PRO A 29 -15.05 -9.40 3.01
CA PRO A 29 -15.40 -10.75 3.45
C PRO A 29 -14.84 -11.12 4.84
N MET A 30 -14.00 -10.29 5.46
CA MET A 30 -13.38 -10.56 6.76
C MET A 30 -14.22 -9.97 7.91
N ARG A 31 -14.21 -10.61 9.08
CA ARG A 31 -14.89 -10.12 10.30
C ARG A 31 -14.10 -9.02 11.04
N GLY A 32 -13.33 -8.21 10.31
CA GLY A 32 -12.39 -7.26 10.88
C GLY A 32 -11.00 -7.86 11.19
N LEU A 33 -10.05 -6.97 11.49
CA LEU A 33 -8.66 -7.33 11.79
C LEU A 33 -8.42 -7.30 13.30
N LYS A 34 -7.65 -8.26 13.81
CA LYS A 34 -7.45 -8.47 15.26
C LYS A 34 -6.57 -7.40 15.92
N SER A 35 -5.86 -6.58 15.13
CA SER A 35 -4.99 -5.51 15.66
C SER A 35 -4.73 -4.42 14.62
N PHE A 36 -4.41 -3.22 15.10
CA PHE A 36 -3.92 -2.13 14.24
C PHE A 36 -2.61 -2.51 13.52
N ARG A 37 -1.73 -3.28 14.17
CA ARG A 37 -0.52 -3.81 13.53
C ARG A 37 -0.86 -4.64 12.29
N SER A 38 -1.85 -5.54 12.38
CA SER A 38 -2.29 -6.33 11.23
C SER A 38 -2.96 -5.49 10.14
N ALA A 39 -3.69 -4.42 10.51
CA ALA A 39 -4.25 -3.47 9.54
C ALA A 39 -3.17 -2.71 8.78
N ARG A 40 -2.14 -2.24 9.49
CA ARG A 40 -1.00 -1.55 8.89
C ARG A 40 -0.26 -2.44 7.89
N ILE A 41 0.07 -3.67 8.28
CA ILE A 41 0.77 -4.63 7.42
C ILE A 41 -0.06 -4.95 6.17
N LEU A 42 -1.35 -5.25 6.34
CA LEU A 42 -2.22 -5.61 5.21
C LEU A 42 -2.41 -4.41 4.25
N ALA A 43 -2.63 -3.21 4.79
CA ALA A 43 -2.78 -2.01 3.98
C ALA A 43 -1.49 -1.69 3.19
N ALA A 44 -0.31 -1.78 3.84
CA ALA A 44 0.98 -1.56 3.20
C ALA A 44 1.24 -2.58 2.09
N ALA A 45 1.07 -3.87 2.37
CA ALA A 45 1.22 -4.93 1.37
C ALA A 45 0.23 -4.78 0.20
N HIS A 46 -1.01 -4.37 0.48
CA HIS A 46 -1.99 -4.11 -0.57
C HIS A 46 -1.56 -2.95 -1.46
N ALA A 47 -1.16 -1.82 -0.87
CA ALA A 47 -0.68 -0.66 -1.61
C ALA A 47 0.56 -1.00 -2.47
N PHE A 48 1.51 -1.75 -1.90
CA PHE A 48 2.71 -2.22 -2.60
C PHE A 48 2.39 -3.01 -3.87
N ILE A 49 1.55 -4.06 -3.77
CA ILE A 49 1.12 -4.86 -4.93
C ILE A 49 0.40 -3.98 -5.96
N GLN A 50 -0.43 -3.04 -5.50
CA GLN A 50 -1.13 -2.12 -6.38
C GLN A 50 -0.20 -1.14 -7.10
N ASN A 51 0.88 -0.69 -6.45
CA ASN A 51 1.89 0.16 -7.05
C ASN A 51 2.74 -0.61 -8.08
N ILE A 52 3.14 -1.84 -7.79
CA ILE A 52 3.80 -2.73 -8.76
C ILE A 52 2.93 -2.89 -10.02
N ARG A 53 1.65 -3.24 -9.85
CA ARG A 53 0.73 -3.46 -10.98
C ARG A 53 0.49 -2.21 -11.82
N ARG A 54 0.73 -1.01 -11.27
CA ARG A 54 0.57 0.28 -11.95
C ARG A 54 1.89 0.84 -12.50
N GLY A 55 3.02 0.15 -12.27
CA GLY A 55 4.34 0.66 -12.63
C GLY A 55 4.81 1.82 -11.75
N HIS A 56 4.24 1.99 -10.56
CA HIS A 56 4.63 3.01 -9.58
C HIS A 56 5.66 2.50 -8.55
N TYR A 57 6.22 1.32 -8.77
CA TYR A 57 7.28 0.76 -7.95
C TYR A 57 8.41 0.31 -8.87
N GLU A 58 9.62 0.81 -8.62
CA GLU A 58 10.81 0.34 -9.30
C GLU A 58 11.15 -1.03 -8.74
N ILE A 59 11.02 -2.07 -9.57
CA ILE A 59 11.43 -3.40 -9.18
C ILE A 59 12.92 -3.52 -9.51
N PRO A 60 13.79 -3.90 -8.54
CA PRO A 60 15.21 -4.08 -8.79
C PRO A 60 15.43 -4.95 -10.02
N THR A 61 16.16 -4.42 -11.01
CA THR A 61 16.47 -5.16 -12.25
C THR A 61 17.82 -5.88 -12.18
N ASP A 62 18.63 -5.55 -11.18
CA ASP A 62 19.98 -6.05 -10.96
C ASP A 62 19.96 -7.46 -10.36
N GLY A 63 19.37 -8.40 -11.11
CA GLY A 63 19.22 -9.77 -10.66
C GLY A 63 18.34 -10.60 -11.58
N PRO A 64 18.41 -11.94 -11.47
CA PRO A 64 17.55 -12.84 -12.23
C PRO A 64 16.08 -12.55 -11.93
N ALA A 65 15.24 -12.55 -12.97
CA ALA A 65 13.83 -12.18 -12.89
C ALA A 65 13.06 -12.89 -11.76
N GLN A 66 13.48 -14.11 -11.42
CA GLN A 66 12.91 -14.94 -10.36
C GLN A 66 13.13 -14.37 -8.94
N ARG A 67 14.13 -13.51 -8.72
CA ARG A 67 14.43 -12.90 -7.39
C ARG A 67 13.87 -11.49 -7.21
N ARG A 68 13.63 -10.77 -8.29
CA ARG A 68 13.23 -9.36 -8.27
C ARG A 68 12.00 -9.06 -7.40
N LEU A 69 10.99 -9.93 -7.46
CA LEU A 69 9.81 -9.80 -6.59
C LEU A 69 10.15 -10.03 -5.12
N ARG A 70 11.01 -11.01 -4.82
CA ARG A 70 11.45 -11.28 -3.44
C ARG A 70 12.19 -10.07 -2.86
N GLU A 71 13.14 -9.52 -3.60
CA GLU A 71 13.91 -8.34 -3.20
C GLU A 71 12.98 -7.14 -2.93
N ALA A 72 12.01 -6.89 -3.81
CA ALA A 72 11.03 -5.83 -3.59
C ALA A 72 10.15 -6.07 -2.33
N PHE A 73 9.85 -7.33 -1.99
CA PHE A 73 9.17 -7.67 -0.74
C PHE A 73 10.07 -7.49 0.48
N ASP A 74 11.37 -7.79 0.37
CA ASP A 74 12.34 -7.57 1.45
C ASP A 74 12.48 -6.06 1.74
N GLU A 75 12.49 -5.21 0.71
CA GLU A 75 12.44 -3.74 0.84
C GLU A 75 11.16 -3.27 1.56
N LEU A 76 10.00 -3.83 1.19
CA LEU A 76 8.74 -3.52 1.87
C LEU A 76 8.81 -3.87 3.37
N VAL A 77 9.40 -5.02 3.72
CA VAL A 77 9.56 -5.45 5.12
C VAL A 77 10.44 -4.48 5.90
N LEU A 78 11.51 -3.95 5.29
CA LEU A 78 12.37 -2.94 5.93
C LEU A 78 11.66 -1.59 6.13
N ALA A 79 10.65 -1.29 5.33
CA ALA A 79 9.91 -0.02 5.40
C ALA A 79 8.75 0.01 6.42
N ILE A 80 8.35 -1.13 7.01
CA ILE A 80 7.18 -1.25 7.90
C ILE A 80 7.50 -1.81 9.29
#